data_AF-A0A9D1KMB4-F1
#
_entry.id   AF-A0A9D1KMB4-F1
#
_cell.length_a   1.000
_cell.length_b   1.000
_cell.length_c   1.000
_cell.angle_alpha   90.00
_cell.angle_beta   90.00
_cell.angle_gamma   90.00
#
_symmetry.space_group_name_H-M   'P 1'
#
loop_
_entity.id
_entity.type
_entity.pdbx_description
1 polymer ?
#
loop_
_entity_poly.entity_id
_entity_poly.type
_entity_poly.pdbx_seq_one_letter_code
_entity_poly.pdbx_strand_id
1 'polypeptide(L)'
;MSDPTAARPPQVRLALPSEAGDIAAIQRRAWDHDESPALRDWLLSSVDLADLTEVWHRSISRPPEARCRVLVALSGSDGTTADSVVGFATTQPGDDPDSDPAQDGEIAEWTIDP
;
A
#
# COMPACT_ATOMS: atom_id res chain seq x y z
N MET A 1 -13.64 -27.67 1.38
CA MET A 1 -12.68 -27.24 0.34
C MET A 1 -13.40 -26.14 -0.43
N SER A 2 -13.03 -24.88 -0.22
CA SER A 2 -13.75 -23.76 -0.85
C SER A 2 -13.55 -23.79 -2.36
N ASP A 3 -14.60 -23.49 -3.11
CA ASP A 3 -14.57 -23.44 -4.57
C ASP A 3 -13.66 -22.27 -5.01
N PRO A 4 -12.54 -22.52 -5.70
CA PRO A 4 -11.64 -21.46 -6.15
C PRO A 4 -12.29 -20.55 -7.22
N THR A 5 -13.45 -20.91 -7.76
CA THR A 5 -14.21 -20.12 -8.73
C THR A 5 -15.36 -19.31 -8.12
N ALA A 6 -15.57 -19.40 -6.80
CA ALA A 6 -16.58 -18.59 -6.14
C ALA A 6 -16.19 -17.11 -6.13
N ALA A 7 -17.14 -16.26 -6.54
CA ALA A 7 -16.99 -14.80 -6.50
C ALA A 7 -16.61 -14.33 -5.08
N ARG A 8 -15.64 -13.41 -5.01
CA ARG A 8 -15.13 -12.84 -3.78
C ARG A 8 -15.43 -11.33 -3.78
N PRO A 9 -16.11 -10.80 -2.75
CA PRO A 9 -16.39 -9.37 -2.69
C PRO A 9 -15.09 -8.56 -2.50
N PRO A 10 -15.11 -7.26 -2.82
CA PRO A 10 -14.04 -6.34 -2.44
C PRO A 10 -13.76 -6.42 -0.94
N GLN A 11 -12.49 -6.36 -0.56
CA GLN A 11 -12.08 -6.50 0.83
C GLN A 11 -10.77 -5.77 1.11
N VAL A 12 -10.52 -5.47 2.39
CA VAL A 12 -9.25 -4.94 2.88
C VAL A 12 -8.58 -5.99 3.77
N ARG A 13 -7.27 -6.18 3.60
CA ARG A 13 -6.47 -7.08 4.45
C ARG A 13 -5.03 -6.61 4.58
N LEU A 14 -4.24 -7.29 5.41
CA LEU A 14 -2.80 -7.10 5.42
C LEU A 14 -2.19 -7.42 4.04
N ALA A 15 -1.23 -6.59 3.64
CA ALA A 15 -0.43 -6.80 2.47
C ALA A 15 0.43 -8.06 2.60
N LEU A 16 0.60 -8.77 1.51
CA LEU A 16 1.56 -9.86 1.37
C LEU A 16 2.85 -9.32 0.75
N PRO A 17 4.03 -9.87 1.10
CA PRO A 17 5.29 -9.42 0.51
C PRO A 17 5.31 -9.48 -1.03
N SER A 18 4.61 -10.45 -1.63
CA SER A 18 4.47 -10.59 -3.08
C SER A 18 3.72 -9.45 -3.76
N GLU A 19 2.97 -8.64 -3.01
CA GLU A 19 2.17 -7.50 -3.49
C GLU A 19 2.94 -6.19 -3.46
N ALA A 20 4.20 -6.20 -3.00
CA ALA A 20 5.03 -5.00 -2.90
C ALA A 20 5.20 -4.28 -4.26
N GLY A 21 5.27 -5.04 -5.36
CA GLY A 21 5.35 -4.48 -6.70
C GLY A 21 4.06 -3.76 -7.12
N ASP A 22 2.90 -4.32 -6.78
CA ASP A 22 1.59 -3.71 -7.09
C ASP A 22 1.40 -2.41 -6.30
N ILE A 23 1.77 -2.42 -5.01
CA ILE A 23 1.74 -1.24 -4.13
C ILE A 23 2.66 -0.14 -4.67
N ALA A 24 3.91 -0.49 -5.02
CA ALA A 24 4.86 0.46 -5.59
C ALA A 24 4.35 1.06 -6.91
N ALA A 25 3.72 0.25 -7.76
CA ALA A 25 3.15 0.72 -9.02
C ALA A 25 1.97 1.68 -8.80
N ILE A 26 1.09 1.40 -7.83
CA ILE A 26 -0.02 2.29 -7.46
C ILE A 26 0.53 3.64 -6.94
N GLN A 27 1.49 3.61 -6.02
CA GLN A 27 2.07 4.83 -5.47
C GLN A 27 2.70 5.71 -6.57
N ARG A 28 3.42 5.11 -7.52
CA ARG A 28 3.97 5.85 -8.67
C ARG A 28 2.89 6.45 -9.57
N ARG A 29 1.81 5.73 -9.86
CA ARG A 29 0.68 6.26 -10.65
C ARG A 29 -0.01 7.41 -9.94
N ALA A 30 -0.15 7.33 -8.62
CA ALA A 30 -0.70 8.42 -7.81
C ALA A 30 0.19 9.66 -7.82
N TRP A 31 1.52 9.50 -7.72
CA TRP A 31 2.45 10.63 -7.89
C TRP A 31 2.38 11.25 -9.29
N ASP A 32 2.19 10.44 -10.33
CA ASP A 32 1.96 10.95 -11.69
C ASP A 32 0.60 11.65 -11.86
N HIS A 33 -0.30 11.59 -10.87
CA HIS A 33 -1.53 12.37 -10.84
C HIS A 33 -1.43 13.58 -9.88
N ASP A 34 -0.26 13.87 -9.32
CA ASP A 34 -0.06 15.04 -8.47
C ASP A 34 -0.17 16.34 -9.29
N GLU A 35 -0.94 17.30 -8.77
CA GLU A 35 -1.23 18.59 -9.42
C GLU A 35 0.00 19.52 -9.50
N SER A 36 1.09 19.20 -8.78
CA SER A 36 2.36 19.92 -8.83
C SER A 36 3.36 19.23 -9.77
N PRO A 37 3.60 19.75 -10.99
CA PRO A 37 4.51 19.12 -11.95
C PRO A 37 5.94 19.02 -11.44
N ALA A 38 6.42 20.04 -10.71
CA ALA A 38 7.77 20.04 -10.15
C ALA A 38 7.95 18.96 -9.07
N LEU A 39 6.92 18.73 -8.24
CA LEU A 39 6.95 17.68 -7.22
C LEU A 39 6.88 16.29 -7.89
N ARG A 40 5.98 16.11 -8.85
CA ARG A 40 5.86 14.90 -9.66
C ARG A 40 7.18 14.51 -10.30
N ASP A 41 7.81 15.43 -11.04
CA ASP A 41 9.07 15.17 -11.74
C ASP A 41 10.18 14.78 -10.76
N TRP A 42 10.23 15.45 -9.60
CA TRP A 42 11.18 15.12 -8.55
C TRP A 42 10.92 13.74 -7.93
N LEU A 43 9.67 13.41 -7.58
CA LEU A 43 9.29 12.11 -7.03
C LEU A 43 9.62 10.97 -8.01
N LEU A 44 9.20 11.10 -9.27
CA LEU A 44 9.37 10.05 -10.27
C LEU A 44 10.82 9.83 -10.71
N SER A 45 11.69 10.84 -10.53
CA SER A 45 13.13 10.76 -10.81
C SER A 45 13.98 10.36 -9.60
N SER A 46 13.50 10.58 -8.37
CA SER A 46 14.26 10.33 -7.14
C SER A 46 14.27 8.86 -6.71
N VAL A 47 13.22 8.10 -7.03
CA VAL A 47 13.14 6.67 -6.75
C VAL A 47 12.58 5.95 -7.96
N ASP A 48 13.16 4.81 -8.34
CA ASP A 48 12.60 3.98 -9.41
C ASP A 48 11.60 2.95 -8.87
N LEU A 49 10.94 2.21 -9.77
CA LEU A 49 9.94 1.21 -9.38
C LEU A 49 10.57 0.03 -8.61
N ALA A 50 11.79 -0.38 -8.97
CA ALA A 50 12.44 -1.54 -8.36
C ALA A 50 12.86 -1.23 -6.93
N ASP A 51 13.44 -0.05 -6.71
CA ASP A 51 13.80 0.46 -5.39
C ASP A 51 12.57 0.60 -4.49
N LEU A 52 11.50 1.19 -5.03
CA LEU A 52 10.25 1.34 -4.28
C LEU A 52 9.59 -0.01 -3.97
N THR A 53 9.70 -0.99 -4.86
CA THR A 53 9.24 -2.37 -4.63
C THR A 53 10.01 -3.02 -3.47
N GLU A 54 11.33 -2.86 -3.40
CA GLU A 54 12.13 -3.38 -2.29
C GLU A 54 11.81 -2.68 -0.97
N VAL A 55 11.57 -1.37 -1.00
CA VAL A 55 11.11 -0.62 0.18
C VAL A 55 9.81 -1.21 0.71
N TRP A 56 8.79 -1.38 -0.13
CA TRP A 56 7.52 -1.96 0.29
C TRP A 56 7.64 -3.40 0.75
N HIS A 57 8.43 -4.23 0.04
CA HIS A 57 8.68 -5.61 0.43
C HIS A 57 9.29 -5.69 1.84
N ARG A 58 10.24 -4.80 2.16
CA ARG A 58 10.85 -4.70 3.48
C ARG A 58 9.86 -4.20 4.54
N SER A 59 9.09 -3.16 4.26
CA SER A 59 8.07 -2.62 5.18
C SER A 59 7.05 -3.68 5.58
N ILE A 60 6.68 -4.56 4.64
CA ILE A 60 5.74 -5.67 4.90
C ILE A 60 6.42 -6.82 5.65
N SER A 61 7.61 -7.24 5.19
CA SER A 61 8.26 -8.46 5.69
C SER A 61 9.00 -8.27 7.01
N ARG A 62 9.50 -7.06 7.27
CA ARG A 62 10.33 -6.70 8.41
C ARG A 62 10.01 -5.26 8.85
N PRO A 63 8.79 -5.02 9.36
CA PRO A 63 8.43 -3.69 9.85
C PRO A 63 9.36 -3.29 11.00
N PRO A 64 9.69 -1.98 11.13
CA PRO A 64 10.58 -1.48 12.18
C PRO A 64 9.99 -1.70 13.57
N GLU A 65 8.66 -1.66 13.70
CA GLU A 65 7.95 -1.97 14.93
C GLU A 65 6.78 -2.93 14.68
N ALA A 66 6.47 -3.75 15.70
CA ALA A 66 5.38 -4.71 15.68
C ALA A 66 3.98 -4.08 15.57
N ARG A 67 3.81 -2.75 15.60
CA ARG A 67 2.53 -2.06 15.38
C ARG A 67 2.39 -1.50 13.96
N CYS A 68 3.48 -1.38 13.20
CA CYS A 68 3.42 -0.94 11.81
C CYS A 68 2.75 -2.00 10.93
N ARG A 69 1.78 -1.61 10.10
CA ARG A 69 1.07 -2.49 9.17
C ARG A 69 0.94 -1.82 7.81
N VAL A 70 0.95 -2.64 6.77
CA VAL A 70 0.53 -2.26 5.42
C VAL A 70 -0.76 -3.01 5.11
N LEU A 71 -1.79 -2.28 4.73
CA LEU A 71 -3.10 -2.77 4.32
C LEU A 71 -3.26 -2.60 2.81
N VAL A 72 -3.88 -3.56 2.14
CA VAL A 72 -4.25 -3.49 0.73
C VAL A 72 -5.75 -3.61 0.57
N ALA A 73 -6.31 -2.81 -0.33
CA ALA A 73 -7.66 -2.97 -0.84
C ALA A 73 -7.63 -3.84 -2.09
N LEU A 74 -8.49 -4.85 -2.14
CA LEU A 74 -8.66 -5.73 -3.28
C LEU A 74 -9.98 -5.40 -4.00
N SER A 75 -9.95 -5.43 -5.33
CA SER A 75 -11.14 -5.26 -6.18
C SER A 75 -12.22 -6.34 -5.95
N GLY A 76 -11.82 -7.49 -5.39
CA GLY A 76 -12.60 -8.72 -5.46
C GLY A 76 -12.49 -9.39 -6.84
N SER A 77 -13.15 -10.55 -6.96
CA SER A 77 -13.17 -11.39 -8.16
C SER A 77 -14.57 -11.89 -8.43
N ASP A 78 -14.94 -11.99 -9.70
CA ASP A 78 -16.22 -12.55 -10.14
C ASP A 78 -16.14 -14.07 -10.42
N GLY A 79 -15.04 -14.71 -10.04
CA GLY A 79 -14.73 -16.11 -10.36
C GLY A 79 -14.01 -16.32 -11.69
N THR A 80 -13.85 -15.26 -12.50
CA THR A 80 -13.18 -15.29 -13.81
C THR A 80 -11.86 -14.50 -13.80
N THR A 81 -11.80 -13.42 -13.02
CA THR A 81 -10.58 -12.64 -12.81
C THR A 81 -9.93 -12.92 -11.46
N ALA A 82 -8.61 -12.77 -11.38
CA ALA A 82 -7.92 -12.75 -10.09
C ALA A 82 -8.18 -11.42 -9.37
N ASP A 83 -8.13 -11.43 -8.03
CA ASP A 83 -8.15 -10.19 -7.25
C ASP A 83 -6.94 -9.33 -7.63
N SER A 84 -7.15 -8.03 -7.81
CA SER A 84 -6.08 -7.04 -7.97
C SER A 84 -6.04 -6.09 -6.77
N VAL A 85 -4.83 -5.68 -6.38
CA VAL A 85 -4.66 -4.55 -5.45
C VAL A 85 -5.10 -3.27 -6.16
N VAL A 86 -6.01 -2.52 -5.54
CA VAL A 86 -6.57 -1.25 -6.07
C VAL A 86 -6.31 -0.06 -5.16
N GLY A 87 -5.59 -0.28 -4.07
CA GLY A 87 -5.19 0.75 -3.12
C GLY A 87 -4.48 0.15 -1.92
N PHE A 88 -3.83 1.00 -1.15
CA PHE A 88 -3.14 0.61 0.06
C PHE A 88 -3.17 1.73 1.10
N ALA A 89 -2.94 1.35 2.35
CA ALA A 89 -2.70 2.28 3.44
C ALA A 89 -1.70 1.70 4.43
N THR A 90 -1.00 2.55 5.16
CA THR A 90 -0.13 2.13 6.26
C THR A 90 -0.63 2.66 7.59
N THR A 91 -0.58 1.84 8.62
CA THR A 91 -0.85 2.29 10.00
C THR A 91 0.40 2.13 10.84
N GLN A 92 0.72 3.11 11.66
CA GLN A 92 1.82 3.06 12.62
C GLN A 92 1.47 3.83 13.90
N PRO A 93 2.22 3.67 15.01
CA PRO A 93 2.14 4.60 16.13
C PRO A 93 2.35 6.04 15.66
N GLY A 94 1.68 7.00 16.29
CA GLY A 94 1.84 8.41 15.91
C GLY A 94 3.28 8.88 16.08
N ASP A 95 3.78 9.63 15.08
CA ASP A 95 5.16 10.16 15.07
C ASP A 95 5.22 11.67 15.42
N ASP A 96 4.09 12.29 15.76
CA ASP A 96 4.05 13.69 16.20
C ASP A 96 4.63 13.85 17.62
N PRO A 97 5.42 14.89 17.90
CA PRO A 97 5.91 15.22 19.24
C PRO A 97 4.86 15.23 20.36
N ASP A 98 3.59 15.52 20.07
CA ASP A 98 2.51 15.52 21.05
C ASP A 98 1.72 14.20 21.16
N SER A 99 2.08 13.20 20.37
CA SER A 99 1.43 11.89 20.33
C SER A 99 1.92 10.96 21.44
N ASP A 100 1.00 10.19 22.04
CA ASP A 100 1.34 9.03 22.87
C ASP A 100 1.42 7.79 21.95
N PRO A 101 2.61 7.28 21.59
CA PRO A 101 2.75 6.16 20.65
C PRO A 101 2.20 4.82 21.17
N ALA A 102 1.81 4.75 22.45
CA ALA A 102 1.12 3.60 23.01
C ALA A 102 -0.40 3.68 22.85
N GLN A 103 -0.98 4.88 22.66
CA GLN A 103 -2.44 5.11 22.58
C GLN A 103 -2.88 5.66 21.22
N ASP A 104 -2.01 6.40 20.57
CA ASP A 104 -2.26 7.11 19.32
C ASP A 104 -1.57 6.40 18.16
N GLY A 105 -2.23 6.45 17.02
CA GLY A 105 -1.73 5.92 15.76
C GLY A 105 -2.05 6.86 14.61
N GLU A 106 -1.32 6.70 13.52
CA GLU A 106 -1.48 7.49 12.31
C GLU A 106 -1.66 6.60 11.08
N ILE A 107 -2.32 7.16 10.07
CA ILE A 107 -2.29 6.64 8.71
C ILE A 107 -1.19 7.41 7.98
N ALA A 108 0.00 6.82 7.93
CA ALA A 108 1.18 7.48 7.37
C ALA A 108 1.13 7.57 5.84
N GLU A 109 0.49 6.59 5.19
CA GLU A 109 0.21 6.63 3.77
C GLU A 109 -1.18 6.08 3.47
N TRP A 110 -1.81 6.68 2.47
CA TRP A 110 -3.11 6.27 1.94
C TRP A 110 -3.15 6.61 0.45
N THR A 111 -3.28 5.58 -0.39
CA THR A 111 -3.38 5.76 -1.84
C THR A 111 -4.41 4.81 -2.44
N ILE A 112 -5.26 5.33 -3.32
CA ILE A 112 -6.14 4.56 -4.19
C ILE A 112 -5.61 4.71 -5.62
N ASP A 113 -5.66 3.63 -6.40
CA ASP A 113 -5.27 3.67 -7.81
C ASP A 113 -6.12 4.72 -8.57
N PRO A 114 -5.51 5.71 -9.26
CA PRO A 114 -6.24 6.79 -9.96
C PRO A 114 -7.18 6.35 -11.09
#